data_AF-A0A7C2UV25-F1
#
_entry.id   AF-A0A7C2UV25-F1
#
_cell.length_a   1.000
_cell.length_b   1.000
_cell.length_c   1.000
_cell.angle_alpha   90.00
_cell.angle_beta   90.00
_cell.angle_gamma   90.00
#
_symmetry.space_group_name_H-M   'P 1'
#
loop_
_entity.id
_entity.type
_entity.pdbx_description
1 polymer ?
#
loop_
_entity_poly.entity_id
_entity_poly.type
_entity_poly.pdbx_seq_one_letter_code
_entity_poly.pdbx_strand_id
1 'polypeptide(L)'
;MDPALVPTTLLDREGEWYVRIARVTPRGSDLYAAKFHRAAIAPYFVEVVEGDERSIEDLFDALFSDSLDPHLPGYPHGLIDADKNARVGMREAERLREEILRVMEPELAKGIVRGERTLGTHDLLNALNSM
;
A
#
# COMPACT_ATOMS: atom_id res chain seq x y z
N MET A 1 -4.70 -30.57 -2.93
CA MET A 1 -4.89 -29.52 -1.92
C MET A 1 -5.56 -30.16 -0.74
N ASP A 2 -5.01 -30.00 0.46
CA ASP A 2 -5.58 -30.53 1.69
C ASP A 2 -6.88 -29.76 2.01
N PRO A 3 -8.05 -30.41 2.12
CA PRO A 3 -9.31 -29.77 2.46
C PRO A 3 -9.33 -29.18 3.90
N ALA A 4 -8.34 -29.48 4.74
CA ALA A 4 -8.17 -28.85 6.06
C ALA A 4 -7.54 -27.44 6.00
N LEU A 5 -7.08 -27.02 4.82
CA LEU A 5 -6.49 -25.71 4.55
C LEU A 5 -7.44 -24.75 3.83
N VAL A 6 -8.74 -25.08 3.77
CA VAL A 6 -9.74 -24.11 3.31
C VAL A 6 -9.85 -23.05 4.39
N PRO A 7 -9.39 -21.82 4.14
CA PRO A 7 -9.43 -20.80 5.16
C PRO A 7 -10.91 -20.50 5.43
N THR A 8 -11.32 -20.59 6.69
CA THR A 8 -12.72 -20.42 7.10
C THR A 8 -13.14 -19.00 6.71
N THR A 9 -14.03 -18.89 5.72
CA THR A 9 -14.62 -17.61 5.32
C THR A 9 -15.49 -17.16 6.48
N LEU A 10 -15.10 -16.06 7.11
CA LEU A 10 -15.78 -15.53 8.29
C LEU A 10 -16.96 -14.64 7.88
N LEU A 11 -16.94 -14.08 6.67
CA LEU A 11 -18.05 -13.31 6.10
C LEU A 11 -18.01 -13.35 4.56
N ASP A 12 -19.17 -13.53 3.92
CA ASP A 12 -19.38 -13.41 2.48
C ASP A 12 -20.68 -12.63 2.22
N ARG A 13 -20.57 -11.51 1.49
CA ARG A 13 -21.68 -10.71 0.96
C ARG A 13 -21.39 -10.49 -0.52
N GLU A 14 -22.33 -10.70 -1.45
CA GLU A 14 -22.14 -10.64 -2.93
C GLU A 14 -20.82 -10.01 -3.47
N GLY A 15 -19.71 -10.76 -3.44
CA GLY A 15 -18.40 -10.37 -3.98
C GLY A 15 -17.43 -9.66 -3.02
N GLU A 16 -17.81 -9.49 -1.76
CA GLU A 16 -17.06 -9.01 -0.60
C GLU A 16 -16.82 -10.16 0.38
N TRP A 17 -15.57 -10.38 0.76
CA TRP A 17 -15.22 -11.47 1.66
C TRP A 17 -13.92 -11.19 2.39
N TYR A 18 -13.73 -11.84 3.54
CA TYR A 18 -12.44 -11.93 4.19
C TYR A 18 -12.22 -13.31 4.79
N VAL A 19 -10.94 -13.69 4.88
CA VAL A 19 -10.56 -15.02 5.33
C VAL A 19 -9.22 -14.99 6.03
N ARG A 20 -9.13 -15.65 7.20
CA ARG A 20 -7.84 -15.76 7.92
C ARG A 20 -6.95 -16.78 7.23
N ILE A 21 -5.74 -16.38 6.88
CA ILE A 21 -4.78 -17.22 6.14
C ILE A 21 -3.57 -17.64 6.98
N ALA A 22 -3.22 -16.86 8.00
CA ALA A 22 -2.10 -17.18 8.88
C ALA A 22 -2.23 -16.47 10.23
N ARG A 23 -1.49 -16.99 11.22
CA ARG A 23 -1.22 -16.31 12.47
C ARG A 23 0.25 -15.89 12.52
N VAL A 24 0.51 -14.66 12.94
CA VAL A 24 1.83 -14.04 13.01
C VAL A 24 2.33 -14.01 14.45
N THR A 25 2.99 -15.10 14.85
CA THR A 25 3.66 -15.28 16.14
C THR A 25 5.12 -14.83 16.02
N PRO A 26 5.39 -13.52 16.11
CA PRO A 26 5.70 -12.94 17.42
C PRO A 26 4.88 -11.69 17.77
N ARG A 27 4.07 -11.18 16.85
CA ARG A 27 3.35 -9.91 17.00
C ARG A 27 2.00 -10.07 17.68
N GLY A 28 1.47 -11.28 17.77
CA GLY A 28 0.12 -11.51 18.27
C GLY A 28 -0.92 -10.91 17.32
N SER A 29 -0.75 -11.18 16.02
CA SER A 29 -1.64 -10.73 14.96
C SER A 29 -2.05 -11.89 14.07
N ASP A 30 -3.20 -11.73 13.42
CA ASP A 30 -3.72 -12.63 12.39
C ASP A 30 -3.64 -11.93 11.03
N LEU A 31 -3.22 -12.69 10.01
CA LEU A 31 -3.20 -12.23 8.63
C LEU A 31 -4.46 -12.71 7.92
N TYR A 32 -5.13 -11.78 7.26
CA TYR A 32 -6.34 -12.00 6.49
C TYR A 32 -6.10 -11.68 5.02
N ALA A 33 -6.70 -12.45 4.12
CA ALA A 33 -6.95 -12.03 2.75
C ALA A 33 -8.39 -11.50 2.67
N ALA A 34 -8.58 -10.33 2.07
CA ALA A 34 -9.89 -9.70 1.97
C ALA A 34 -10.11 -9.09 0.58
N LYS A 35 -11.32 -9.24 0.06
CA LYS A 35 -11.79 -8.52 -1.13
C LYS A 35 -12.89 -7.57 -0.70
N PHE A 36 -12.60 -6.26 -0.70
CA PHE A 36 -13.51 -5.28 -0.11
C PHE A 36 -14.66 -4.83 -1.01
N HIS A 37 -14.64 -5.20 -2.28
CA HIS A 37 -15.71 -4.92 -3.22
C HIS A 37 -15.63 -5.87 -4.40
N ARG A 38 -16.78 -6.21 -4.99
CA ARG A 38 -16.85 -7.12 -6.16
C ARG A 38 -15.98 -6.68 -7.34
N ALA A 39 -15.87 -5.37 -7.56
CA ALA A 39 -15.10 -4.76 -8.65
C ALA A 39 -13.60 -4.57 -8.32
N ALA A 40 -13.15 -4.95 -7.12
CA ALA A 40 -11.73 -4.89 -6.78
C ALA A 40 -10.90 -5.76 -7.72
N ILE A 41 -9.78 -5.23 -8.20
CA ILE A 41 -8.88 -5.90 -9.16
C ILE A 41 -8.22 -7.13 -8.53
N ALA A 42 -7.89 -7.06 -7.24
CA ALA A 42 -7.23 -8.12 -6.49
C ALA A 42 -7.68 -8.11 -5.02
N PRO A 43 -7.55 -9.24 -4.30
CA PRO A 43 -7.67 -9.24 -2.85
C PRO A 43 -6.46 -8.56 -2.20
N TYR A 44 -6.66 -8.02 -1.01
CA TYR A 44 -5.66 -7.37 -0.18
C TYR A 44 -5.32 -8.21 1.04
N PHE A 45 -4.11 -8.03 1.56
CA PHE A 45 -3.70 -8.61 2.82
C PHE A 45 -3.88 -7.59 3.95
N VAL A 46 -4.50 -8.03 5.04
CA VAL A 46 -4.76 -7.23 6.23
C VAL A 46 -4.18 -7.95 7.43
N GLU A 47 -3.19 -7.35 8.09
CA GLU A 47 -2.67 -7.83 9.36
C GLU A 47 -3.45 -7.15 10.49
N VAL A 48 -4.14 -7.92 11.31
CA VAL A 48 -4.98 -7.43 12.41
C VAL A 48 -4.41 -7.94 13.72
N VAL A 49 -4.19 -7.06 14.69
CA VAL A 49 -3.79 -7.47 16.04
C VAL A 49 -4.89 -8.33 16.65
N GLU A 50 -4.51 -9.36 17.40
CA GLU A 50 -5.44 -10.29 18.05
C GLU A 50 -6.50 -9.52 18.86
N GLY A 51 -7.76 -9.86 18.60
CA GLY A 51 -8.93 -9.27 19.22
C GLY A 51 -10.07 -10.29 19.30
N ASP A 52 -11.17 -9.92 19.93
CA ASP A 52 -12.37 -10.76 19.91
C ASP A 52 -13.00 -10.79 18.51
N GLU A 53 -13.76 -11.86 18.24
CA GLU A 53 -14.37 -12.11 16.91
C GLU A 53 -15.27 -10.97 16.45
N ARG A 54 -16.02 -10.36 17.38
CA ARG A 54 -16.92 -9.25 17.07
C ARG A 54 -16.16 -7.99 16.67
N SER A 55 -15.07 -7.68 17.37
CA SER A 55 -14.18 -6.57 16.99
C SER A 55 -13.56 -6.76 15.59
N ILE A 56 -13.26 -8.01 15.22
CA ILE A 56 -12.73 -8.34 13.89
C ILE A 56 -13.82 -8.19 12.82
N GLU A 57 -15.03 -8.68 13.08
CA GLU A 57 -16.19 -8.49 12.20
C GLU A 57 -16.49 -6.99 11.99
N ASP A 58 -16.57 -6.21 13.07
CA ASP A 58 -16.83 -4.77 13.02
C ASP A 58 -15.74 -4.02 12.22
N LEU A 59 -14.47 -4.43 12.33
CA LEU A 59 -13.37 -3.89 11.54
C LEU A 59 -13.59 -4.14 10.03
N PHE A 60 -13.90 -5.37 9.65
CA PHE A 60 -14.10 -5.70 8.23
C PHE A 60 -15.36 -5.03 7.67
N ASP A 61 -16.45 -4.96 8.42
CA ASP A 61 -17.66 -4.22 8.03
C ASP A 61 -17.38 -2.72 7.81
N ALA A 62 -16.53 -2.11 8.65
CA ALA A 62 -16.08 -0.75 8.45
C ALA A 62 -15.22 -0.59 7.18
N LEU A 63 -14.27 -1.52 6.94
CA LEU A 63 -13.41 -1.49 5.75
C LEU A 63 -14.21 -1.73 4.46
N PHE A 64 -15.22 -2.60 4.47
CA PHE A 64 -16.13 -2.80 3.35
C PHE A 64 -16.88 -1.50 3.03
N SER A 65 -17.44 -0.86 4.07
CA SER A 65 -18.18 0.40 3.92
C SER A 65 -17.31 1.54 3.39
N ASP A 66 -16.04 1.61 3.82
CA ASP A 66 -15.07 2.64 3.37
C ASP A 66 -14.52 2.36 1.94
N SER A 67 -14.76 1.18 1.38
CA SER A 67 -14.25 0.76 0.07
C SER A 67 -15.24 0.93 -1.09
N LEU A 68 -16.34 1.65 -0.86
CA LEU A 68 -17.42 1.87 -1.83
C LEU A 68 -17.16 3.06 -2.78
N ASP A 69 -16.00 3.72 -2.72
CA ASP A 69 -15.67 4.85 -3.60
C ASP A 69 -15.74 4.43 -5.08
N PRO A 70 -16.59 5.09 -5.91
CA PRO A 70 -16.68 4.82 -7.35
C PRO A 70 -15.37 5.04 -8.12
N HIS A 71 -14.46 5.89 -7.63
CA HIS A 71 -13.19 6.19 -8.30
C HIS A 71 -12.15 5.07 -8.16
N LEU A 72 -12.18 4.32 -7.05
CA LEU A 72 -11.31 3.18 -6.83
C LEU A 72 -12.04 2.11 -6.00
N PRO A 73 -12.99 1.39 -6.61
CA PRO A 73 -13.85 0.46 -5.88
C PRO A 73 -13.03 -0.71 -5.31
N GLY A 74 -13.20 -0.97 -4.02
CA GLY A 74 -12.52 -2.06 -3.31
C GLY A 74 -11.23 -1.68 -2.60
N TYR A 75 -10.88 -0.39 -2.54
CA TYR A 75 -9.80 0.10 -1.69
C TYR A 75 -10.34 1.14 -0.69
N PRO A 76 -10.03 1.04 0.61
CA PRO A 76 -10.55 1.96 1.62
C PRO A 76 -10.18 3.41 1.32
N HIS A 77 -11.18 4.31 1.26
CA HIS A 77 -10.99 5.73 0.96
C HIS A 77 -10.01 6.40 1.92
N GLY A 78 -10.03 6.04 3.21
CA GLY A 78 -9.09 6.57 4.19
C GLY A 78 -7.63 6.30 3.84
N LEU A 79 -7.33 5.16 3.22
CA LEU A 79 -5.98 4.82 2.77
C LEU A 79 -5.59 5.58 1.48
N ILE A 80 -6.56 5.86 0.60
CA ILE A 80 -6.33 6.71 -0.58
C ILE A 80 -5.90 8.11 -0.13
N ASP A 81 -6.62 8.67 0.83
CA ASP A 81 -6.31 10.01 1.33
C ASP A 81 -4.99 10.05 2.10
N ALA A 82 -4.68 9.00 2.87
CA ALA A 82 -3.38 8.86 3.51
C ALA A 82 -2.24 8.82 2.47
N ASP A 83 -2.37 8.05 1.38
CA ASP A 83 -1.37 8.01 0.30
C ASP A 83 -1.22 9.37 -0.37
N LYS A 84 -2.34 10.04 -0.70
CA LYS A 84 -2.33 11.37 -1.32
C LYS A 84 -1.61 12.40 -0.44
N ASN A 85 -1.82 12.36 0.88
CA ASN A 85 -1.21 13.29 1.82
C ASN A 85 0.24 12.94 2.17
N ALA A 86 0.60 11.66 2.18
CA ALA A 86 1.96 11.20 2.44
C ALA A 86 2.89 11.35 1.22
N ARG A 87 2.34 11.48 0.01
CA ARG A 87 3.12 11.77 -1.19
C ARG A 87 3.84 13.10 -1.06
N VAL A 88 5.15 13.02 -0.87
CA VAL A 88 6.05 14.16 -1.11
C VAL A 88 5.94 14.49 -2.59
N GLY A 89 5.27 15.60 -2.90
CA GLY A 89 5.14 16.05 -4.27
C GLY A 89 6.51 16.31 -4.88
N MET A 90 6.72 15.98 -6.16
CA MET A 90 7.99 16.22 -6.85
C MET A 90 8.48 17.66 -6.66
N ARG A 91 7.56 18.64 -6.62
CA ARG A 91 7.88 20.05 -6.35
C ARG A 91 8.46 20.30 -4.97
N GLU A 92 7.95 19.62 -3.95
CA GLU A 92 8.45 19.77 -2.57
C GLU A 92 9.82 19.11 -2.42
N ALA A 93 9.99 17.93 -3.02
CA ALA A 93 11.29 17.26 -3.09
C ALA A 93 12.33 18.10 -3.86
N GLU A 94 11.95 18.69 -5.00
CA GLU A 94 12.81 19.59 -5.79
C GLU A 94 13.17 20.85 -5.00
N ARG A 95 12.21 21.46 -4.29
CA ARG A 95 12.47 22.65 -3.47
C ARG A 95 13.44 22.35 -2.34
N LEU A 96 13.23 21.25 -1.60
CA LEU A 96 14.13 20.82 -0.53
C LEU A 96 15.53 20.50 -1.07
N ARG A 97 15.60 19.84 -2.24
CA ARG A 97 16.85 19.56 -2.94
C ARG A 97 17.59 20.85 -3.27
N GLU A 98 16.91 21.86 -3.82
CA GLU A 98 17.53 23.16 -4.11
C GLU A 98 18.02 23.88 -2.86
N GLU A 99 17.24 23.86 -1.76
CA GLU A 99 17.64 24.42 -0.48
C GLU A 99 18.90 23.75 0.06
N ILE A 100 18.98 22.41 0.00
CA ILE A 100 20.16 21.64 0.42
C ILE A 100 21.38 21.98 -0.47
N LEU A 101 21.23 21.94 -1.80
CA LEU A 101 22.33 22.22 -2.72
C LEU A 101 22.90 23.63 -2.54
N ARG A 102 22.10 24.60 -2.10
CA ARG A 102 22.54 25.97 -1.83
C ARG A 102 23.43 26.12 -0.61
N VAL A 103 23.25 25.29 0.42
CA VAL A 103 24.03 25.36 1.67
C VAL A 103 25.26 24.46 1.67
N MET A 104 25.39 23.58 0.68
CA MET A 104 26.56 22.72 0.54
C MET A 104 27.73 23.42 -0.16
N GLU A 105 28.93 22.88 0.07
CA GLU A 105 30.12 23.24 -0.70
C GLU A 105 29.90 23.07 -2.22
N PRO A 106 30.24 24.06 -3.06
CA PRO A 106 29.88 24.07 -4.49
C PRO A 106 30.38 22.86 -5.28
N GLU A 107 31.58 22.36 -4.97
CA GLU A 107 32.15 21.20 -5.68
C GLU A 107 31.46 19.89 -5.28
N LEU A 108 31.01 19.78 -4.02
CA LEU A 108 30.21 18.65 -3.56
C LEU A 108 28.82 18.67 -4.21
N ALA A 109 28.20 19.85 -4.28
CA ALA A 109 26.90 20.05 -4.94
C ALA A 109 26.94 19.69 -6.44
N LYS A 110 27.98 20.14 -7.16
CA LYS A 110 28.19 19.75 -8.57
C LYS A 110 28.38 18.25 -8.75
N GLY A 111 29.10 17.61 -7.81
CA GLY A 111 29.31 16.16 -7.80
C GLY A 111 27.98 15.39 -7.70
N ILE A 112 27.11 15.77 -6.75
CA ILE A 112 25.80 15.14 -6.56
C ILE A 112 24.91 15.34 -7.80
N VAL A 113 24.79 16.57 -8.31
CA VAL A 113 23.96 16.86 -9.49
C VAL A 113 24.41 16.06 -10.72
N ARG A 114 25.72 15.87 -10.89
CA ARG A 114 26.28 15.05 -11.98
C ARG A 114 25.96 13.56 -11.79
N GLY A 115 26.05 13.06 -10.56
CA GLY A 115 25.67 11.69 -10.21
C GLY A 115 24.20 11.40 -10.49
N GLU A 116 23.30 12.29 -10.05
CA GLU A 116 21.86 12.17 -10.29
C GLU A 116 21.51 12.13 -11.78
N ARG A 117 22.13 12.98 -12.61
CA ARG A 117 21.93 12.96 -14.08
C ARG A 117 22.35 11.65 -14.72
N THR A 118 23.38 11.02 -14.18
CA THR A 118 23.88 9.74 -14.68
C THR A 118 22.91 8.62 -14.33
N LEU A 119 22.40 8.60 -13.09
CA LEU A 119 21.35 7.67 -12.65
C LEU A 119 20.06 7.83 -13.47
N GLY A 120 19.58 9.06 -13.67
CA GLY A 120 18.39 9.30 -14.50
C GLY A 120 18.54 8.86 -15.96
N THR A 121 19.77 8.87 -16.50
CA THR A 121 20.04 8.33 -17.84
C THR A 121 19.97 6.79 -17.84
N HIS A 122 20.46 6.13 -16.78
CA HIS A 122 20.32 4.69 -16.63
C HIS A 122 18.87 4.25 -16.41
N ASP A 123 18.07 5.02 -15.66
CA ASP A 123 16.65 4.74 -15.45
C ASP A 123 15.85 4.87 -16.76
N LEU A 124 16.17 5.87 -17.59
CA LEU A 124 15.62 6.01 -18.94
C LEU A 124 15.98 4.82 -19.85
N LEU A 125 17.22 4.36 -19.80
CA LEU A 125 17.67 3.19 -20.57
C LEU A 125 17.03 1.88 -20.07
N ASN A 126 16.84 1.74 -18.75
CA ASN A 126 16.14 0.60 -18.17
C ASN A 126 14.66 0.58 -18.56
N ALA A 127 13.99 1.74 -18.58
CA ALA A 127 12.61 1.86 -19.03
C ALA A 127 12.44 1.47 -20.51
N LEU A 128 13.40 1.84 -21.38
CA LEU A 128 13.39 1.46 -22.80
C LEU A 128 13.63 -0.05 -23.04
N ASN A 129 14.44 -0.69 -22.19
CA ASN A 129 14.75 -2.12 -22.30
C ASN A 129 13.70 -3.03 -21.62
N SER A 130 12.72 -2.44 -20.92
CA SER A 130 11.64 -3.17 -20.22
C SER A 130 10.32 -3.21 -21.02
N MET A 131 10.32 -2.71 -22.26
CA MET A 131 9.23 -2.84 -23.25
C MET A 131 9.52 -3.98 -24.22
#